data_AF-A0A497LDR9-F1
#
_entry.id   AF-A0A497LDR9-F1
#
_cell.length_a   1.000
_cell.length_b   1.000
_cell.length_c   1.000
_cell.angle_alpha   90.00
_cell.angle_beta   90.00
_cell.angle_gamma   90.00
#
_symmetry.space_group_name_H-M   'P 1'
#
loop_
_entity.id
_entity.type
_entity.pdbx_description
1 polymer ?
#
loop_
_entity_poly.entity_id
_entity_poly.type
_entity_poly.pdbx_seq_one_letter_code
_entity_poly.pdbx_strand_id
1 'polypeptide(L)'
;MDLCGERKLLERLIVGCYIMGYDAVTIFSHGKIRGEWLSAIRKAAFRLAGLNIIDEKPNAVTLQCAIDPSSIPLLTMIRRLFALTLTMYSEVLEALSTLNPNPAREVINREYEADMLYWLILRIIIVAHRNPKIAEKIGVQEHRHLIGYRVIIKYLEAVADHLEEVARHLLTLIKLKAKPGKPTVKRLHLIGEKSLEIFSNAFESLITNSLRKAHKTVEEKEAFESEEEKSSVKSSGKPESLKWQFTWES
;
A
#
# COMPACT_ATOMS: atom_id res chain seq x y z
N MET A 1 22.94 -23.97 7.64
CA MET A 1 22.09 -22.85 8.12
C MET A 1 22.74 -21.59 7.62
N ASP A 2 22.05 -20.83 6.77
CA ASP A 2 22.58 -19.54 6.31
C ASP A 2 22.61 -18.57 7.50
N LEU A 3 23.80 -18.12 7.87
CA LEU A 3 23.98 -17.09 8.88
C LEU A 3 23.52 -15.76 8.29
N CYS A 4 22.37 -15.27 8.75
CA CYS A 4 21.89 -13.96 8.36
C CYS A 4 22.78 -12.87 8.98
N GLY A 5 23.67 -12.29 8.17
CA GLY A 5 24.58 -11.21 8.59
C GLY A 5 23.96 -9.82 8.53
N GLU A 6 22.76 -9.68 7.95
CA GLU A 6 22.10 -8.38 7.73
C GLU A 6 20.74 -8.25 8.42
N ARG A 7 20.56 -7.20 9.23
CA ARG A 7 19.30 -6.93 9.95
C ARG A 7 18.09 -6.81 9.02
N LYS A 8 18.26 -6.14 7.88
CA LYS A 8 17.19 -6.00 6.87
C LYS A 8 16.80 -7.34 6.25
N LEU A 9 17.77 -8.25 6.07
CA LEU A 9 17.49 -9.59 5.60
C LEU A 9 16.70 -10.36 6.66
N LEU A 10 17.04 -10.24 7.95
CA LEU A 10 16.27 -10.85 9.03
C LEU A 10 14.81 -10.36 9.05
N GLU A 11 14.58 -9.05 8.94
CA GLU A 11 13.22 -8.49 8.85
C GLU A 11 12.43 -9.12 7.67
N ARG A 12 13.06 -9.22 6.50
CA ARG A 12 12.46 -9.83 5.30
C ARG A 12 12.19 -11.32 5.46
N LEU A 13 13.06 -12.06 6.15
CA LEU A 13 12.85 -13.47 6.44
C LEU A 13 11.65 -13.68 7.37
N ILE A 14 11.50 -12.84 8.39
CA ILE A 14 10.33 -12.87 9.29
C ILE A 14 9.04 -12.61 8.50
N VAL A 15 9.03 -11.56 7.67
CA VAL A 15 7.90 -11.25 6.78
C VAL A 15 7.61 -12.42 5.82
N GLY A 16 8.64 -13.02 5.23
CA GLY A 16 8.51 -14.18 4.35
C GLY A 16 7.89 -15.38 5.06
N CYS A 17 8.35 -15.72 6.26
CA CYS A 17 7.75 -16.77 7.08
C CYS A 17 6.29 -16.46 7.42
N TYR A 18 5.99 -15.21 7.78
CA TYR A 18 4.62 -14.79 8.06
C TYR A 18 3.70 -14.97 6.85
N ILE A 19 4.11 -14.50 5.67
CA ILE A 19 3.34 -14.62 4.41
C ILE A 19 3.13 -16.10 4.04
N MET A 20 4.14 -16.94 4.27
CA MET A 20 4.06 -18.37 4.00
C MET A 20 3.13 -19.13 4.94
N GLY A 21 2.52 -18.45 5.91
CA GLY A 21 1.52 -19.04 6.79
C GLY A 21 2.11 -19.83 7.96
N TYR A 22 3.40 -19.64 8.28
CA TYR A 22 3.95 -20.23 9.51
C TYR A 22 3.31 -19.55 10.73
N ASP A 23 2.71 -20.35 11.61
CA ASP A 23 2.06 -19.86 12.83
C ASP A 23 3.06 -19.59 13.96
N ALA A 24 4.22 -20.26 13.94
CA ALA A 24 5.32 -20.00 14.85
C ALA A 24 6.66 -19.98 14.10
N VAL A 25 7.52 -19.04 14.50
CA VAL A 25 8.89 -18.90 13.95
C VAL A 25 9.84 -18.68 15.11
N THR A 26 10.82 -19.57 15.28
CA THR A 26 11.88 -19.39 16.26
C THR A 26 13.18 -19.01 15.58
N ILE A 27 13.76 -17.90 16.01
CA ILE A 27 15.01 -17.33 15.51
C ILE A 27 16.10 -17.70 16.51
N PHE A 28 17.10 -18.47 16.07
CA PHE A 28 18.24 -18.89 16.89
C PHE A 28 19.50 -18.13 16.51
N SER A 29 20.37 -17.90 17.50
CA SER A 29 21.70 -17.32 17.33
C SER A 29 22.74 -18.17 18.06
N HIS A 30 23.96 -18.24 17.53
CA HIS A 30 25.08 -18.94 18.19
C HIS A 30 25.50 -18.26 19.51
N GLY A 31 25.27 -16.95 19.63
CA GLY A 31 25.55 -16.18 20.83
C GLY A 31 24.36 -15.35 21.27
N LYS A 32 24.57 -14.48 22.26
CA LYS A 32 23.52 -13.58 22.74
C LYS A 32 23.01 -12.68 21.61
N ILE A 33 21.69 -12.65 21.41
CA ILE A 33 21.02 -11.76 20.47
C ILE A 33 21.22 -10.32 20.99
N ARG A 34 21.92 -9.50 20.20
CA ARG A 34 22.19 -8.10 20.58
C ARG A 34 20.94 -7.25 20.40
N GLY A 35 20.87 -6.13 21.11
CA GLY A 35 19.71 -5.24 21.11
C GLY A 35 19.29 -4.74 19.71
N GLU A 36 20.25 -4.53 18.80
CA GLU A 36 19.97 -4.13 17.42
C GLU A 36 19.21 -5.18 16.60
N TRP A 37 19.48 -6.47 16.85
CA TRP A 37 18.80 -7.59 16.19
C TRP A 37 17.43 -7.81 16.80
N LEU A 38 17.33 -7.71 18.12
CA LEU A 38 16.06 -7.76 18.82
C LEU A 38 15.13 -6.62 18.40
N SER A 39 15.67 -5.41 18.19
CA SER A 39 14.93 -4.27 17.64
C SER A 39 14.41 -4.56 16.22
N ALA A 40 15.23 -5.18 15.36
CA ALA A 40 14.80 -5.59 14.02
C ALA A 40 13.66 -6.63 14.08
N ILE A 41 13.76 -7.62 14.96
CA ILE A 41 12.69 -8.62 15.20
C ILE A 41 11.41 -7.94 15.66
N ARG A 42 11.48 -7.04 16.66
CA ARG A 42 10.34 -6.29 17.17
C ARG A 42 9.71 -5.42 16.09
N LYS A 43 10.52 -4.76 15.26
CA LYS A 43 10.04 -3.94 14.14
C LYS A 43 9.31 -4.77 13.09
N ALA A 44 9.82 -5.95 12.75
CA ALA A 44 9.14 -6.86 11.83
C ALA A 44 7.82 -7.37 12.44
N ALA A 45 7.82 -7.79 13.70
CA ALA A 45 6.61 -8.26 14.40
C ALA A 45 5.53 -7.18 14.47
N PHE A 46 5.90 -5.93 14.80
CA PHE A 46 4.96 -4.81 14.91
C PHE A 46 4.19 -4.54 13.61
N ARG A 47 4.83 -4.76 12.45
CA ARG A 47 4.23 -4.57 11.11
C ARG A 47 3.30 -5.70 10.65
N LEU A 48 3.24 -6.80 11.39
CA LEU A 48 2.55 -8.02 10.95
C LEU A 48 1.42 -8.34 11.92
N ALA A 49 0.18 -8.15 11.45
CA ALA A 49 -1.00 -8.32 12.28
C ALA A 49 -1.04 -9.71 12.94
N GLY A 50 -1.18 -9.71 14.27
CA GLY A 50 -1.27 -10.92 15.08
C GLY A 50 0.06 -11.61 15.40
N LEU A 51 1.19 -11.13 14.87
CA LEU A 51 2.52 -11.70 15.15
C LEU A 51 3.12 -11.09 16.41
N ASN A 52 3.32 -11.92 17.44
CA ASN A 52 3.82 -11.47 18.75
C ASN A 52 5.05 -12.27 19.18
N ILE A 53 5.94 -11.65 19.95
CA ILE A 53 7.02 -12.37 20.64
C ILE A 53 6.41 -13.08 21.86
N ILE A 54 6.53 -14.40 21.92
CA ILE A 54 5.99 -15.21 23.03
C ILE A 54 7.06 -15.78 23.96
N ASP A 55 8.31 -15.86 23.49
CA ASP A 55 9.46 -16.33 24.27
C ASP A 55 10.70 -15.55 23.81
N GLU A 56 11.45 -15.01 24.77
CA GLU A 56 12.70 -14.26 24.54
C GLU A 56 13.78 -14.81 25.48
N LYS A 57 14.73 -15.54 24.91
CA LYS A 57 15.91 -16.10 25.58
C LYS A 57 17.17 -15.40 25.10
N PRO A 58 18.30 -15.49 25.84
CA PRO A 58 19.53 -14.83 25.44
C PRO A 58 19.96 -15.10 24.00
N ASN A 59 19.74 -16.31 23.48
CA ASN A 59 20.15 -16.74 22.14
C ASN A 59 18.99 -17.18 21.23
N ALA A 60 17.73 -16.97 21.64
CA ALA A 60 16.57 -17.38 20.85
C ALA A 60 15.37 -16.45 21.06
N VAL A 61 14.60 -16.18 20.01
CA VAL A 61 13.32 -15.46 20.08
C VAL A 61 12.26 -16.25 19.32
N THR A 62 11.10 -16.48 19.94
CA THR A 62 9.96 -17.15 19.30
C THR A 62 8.84 -16.15 19.03
N LEU A 63 8.43 -16.10 17.76
CA LEU A 63 7.29 -15.35 17.27
C LEU A 63 6.10 -16.30 17.06
N GLN A 64 4.89 -15.86 17.40
CA GLN A 64 3.65 -16.60 17.15
C GLN A 64 2.58 -15.70 16.54
N CYS A 65 1.94 -16.17 15.47
CA CYS A 65 0.78 -15.54 14.86
C CYS A 65 -0.50 -16.06 15.53
N ALA A 66 -1.27 -15.17 16.16
CA ALA A 66 -2.51 -15.52 16.86
C ALA A 66 -3.75 -15.55 15.95
N ILE A 67 -3.64 -15.08 14.71
CA ILE A 67 -4.77 -14.97 13.78
C ILE A 67 -4.93 -16.26 12.99
N ASP A 68 -6.09 -16.91 13.11
CA ASP A 68 -6.50 -18.02 12.25
C ASP A 68 -6.89 -17.48 10.86
N PRO A 69 -6.17 -17.83 9.78
CA PRO A 69 -6.47 -17.36 8.43
C PRO A 69 -7.81 -17.87 7.87
N SER A 70 -8.45 -18.86 8.51
CA SER A 70 -9.75 -19.38 8.11
C SER A 70 -10.95 -18.72 8.81
N SER A 71 -10.69 -17.82 9.76
CA SER A 71 -11.73 -17.23 10.62
C SER A 71 -12.47 -16.03 10.02
N ILE A 72 -11.91 -15.39 9.00
CA ILE A 72 -12.48 -14.16 8.41
C ILE A 72 -12.64 -14.33 6.89
N PRO A 73 -13.82 -14.02 6.32
CA PRO A 73 -14.02 -14.06 4.87
C PRO A 73 -13.05 -13.12 4.14
N LEU A 74 -12.45 -13.61 3.04
CA LEU A 74 -11.42 -12.88 2.30
C LEU A 74 -11.94 -11.54 1.77
N LEU A 75 -13.14 -11.55 1.18
CA LEU A 75 -13.74 -10.37 0.59
C LEU A 75 -14.01 -9.27 1.63
N THR A 76 -14.32 -9.65 2.87
CA THR A 76 -14.49 -8.71 3.99
C THR A 76 -13.19 -7.96 4.27
N MET A 77 -12.06 -8.67 4.28
CA MET A 77 -10.75 -8.04 4.52
C MET A 77 -10.34 -7.14 3.35
N ILE A 78 -10.59 -7.55 2.11
CA ILE A 78 -10.33 -6.73 0.92
C ILE A 78 -11.17 -5.44 0.95
N ARG A 79 -12.46 -5.52 1.33
CA ARG A 79 -13.32 -4.34 1.52
C ARG A 79 -12.81 -3.41 2.60
N ARG A 80 -12.23 -3.93 3.69
CA ARG A 80 -11.62 -3.11 4.75
C ARG A 80 -10.40 -2.35 4.24
N LEU A 81 -9.52 -3.02 3.48
CA LEU A 81 -8.36 -2.36 2.87
C LEU A 81 -8.82 -1.25 1.91
N PHE A 82 -9.79 -1.54 1.04
CA PHE A 82 -10.36 -0.54 0.13
C PHE A 82 -10.99 0.66 0.86
N ALA A 83 -11.79 0.41 1.91
CA ALA A 83 -12.42 1.49 2.69
C ALA A 83 -11.39 2.38 3.42
N LEU A 84 -10.29 1.79 3.88
CA LEU A 84 -9.17 2.53 4.45
C LEU A 84 -8.50 3.41 3.39
N THR A 85 -8.23 2.85 2.21
CA THR A 85 -7.67 3.61 1.07
C THR A 85 -8.59 4.74 0.61
N LEU A 86 -9.92 4.56 0.61
CA LEU A 86 -10.89 5.63 0.30
C LEU A 86 -10.83 6.78 1.30
N THR A 87 -10.71 6.45 2.59
CA THR A 87 -10.53 7.44 3.66
C THR A 87 -9.25 8.25 3.42
N MET A 88 -8.13 7.56 3.17
CA MET A 88 -6.84 8.20 2.84
C MET A 88 -6.97 9.12 1.63
N TYR A 89 -7.67 8.68 0.59
CA TYR A 89 -7.86 9.48 -0.63
C TYR A 89 -8.60 10.78 -0.32
N SER A 90 -9.70 10.68 0.45
CA SER A 90 -10.51 11.82 0.85
C SER A 90 -9.71 12.81 1.71
N GLU A 91 -8.90 12.30 2.66
CA GLU A 91 -8.02 13.12 3.50
C GLU A 91 -6.91 13.83 2.69
N VAL A 92 -6.36 13.18 1.65
CA VAL A 92 -5.42 13.82 0.72
C VAL A 92 -6.09 14.97 -0.04
N LEU A 93 -7.31 14.77 -0.55
CA LEU A 93 -8.06 15.82 -1.25
C LEU A 93 -8.41 16.99 -0.34
N GLU A 94 -8.75 16.72 0.92
CA GLU A 94 -8.97 17.74 1.94
C GLU A 94 -7.69 18.52 2.24
N ALA A 95 -6.57 17.84 2.47
CA ALA A 95 -5.28 18.47 2.73
C ALA A 95 -4.83 19.35 1.55
N LEU A 96 -5.06 18.90 0.32
CA LEU A 96 -4.76 19.67 -0.90
C LEU A 96 -5.57 20.97 -0.97
N SER A 97 -6.87 20.91 -0.68
CA SER A 97 -7.77 22.07 -0.79
C SER A 97 -7.61 23.07 0.36
N THR A 98 -7.37 22.58 1.57
CA THR A 98 -7.30 23.41 2.79
C THR A 98 -5.88 23.86 3.12
N LEU A 99 -4.85 23.19 2.59
CA LEU A 99 -3.46 23.30 3.02
C LEU A 99 -3.29 23.06 4.53
N ASN A 100 -4.20 22.28 5.14
CA ASN A 100 -4.12 21.85 6.53
C ASN A 100 -3.19 20.64 6.65
N PRO A 101 -2.16 20.66 7.52
CA PRO A 101 -1.28 19.52 7.67
C PRO A 101 -1.91 18.33 8.39
N ASN A 102 -3.04 18.50 9.10
CA ASN A 102 -3.61 17.42 9.92
C ASN A 102 -4.12 16.24 9.10
N PRO A 103 -4.98 16.42 8.05
CA PRO A 103 -5.41 15.28 7.24
C PRO A 103 -4.24 14.57 6.55
N ALA A 104 -3.23 15.31 6.08
CA ALA A 104 -2.03 14.70 5.49
C ALA A 104 -1.20 13.87 6.49
N ARG A 105 -1.18 14.22 7.78
CA ARG A 105 -0.53 13.38 8.81
C ARG A 105 -1.33 12.11 9.09
N GLU A 106 -2.66 12.22 9.09
CA GLU A 106 -3.53 11.06 9.27
C GLU A 106 -3.35 10.03 8.15
N VAL A 107 -3.18 10.48 6.90
CA VAL A 107 -2.87 9.60 5.77
C VAL A 107 -1.61 8.77 6.02
N ILE A 108 -0.54 9.37 6.56
CA ILE A 108 0.71 8.66 6.87
C ILE A 108 0.47 7.60 7.97
N ASN A 109 -0.36 7.90 8.97
CA ASN A 109 -0.69 6.93 10.01
C ASN A 109 -1.53 5.76 9.44
N ARG A 110 -2.44 6.06 8.50
CA ARG A 110 -3.31 5.05 7.86
C ARG A 110 -2.59 4.17 6.87
N GLU A 111 -1.54 4.67 6.22
CA GLU A 111 -0.67 3.83 5.37
C GLU A 111 -0.14 2.64 6.18
N TYR A 112 0.33 2.88 7.41
CA TYR A 112 0.79 1.81 8.30
C TYR A 112 -0.30 0.75 8.57
N GLU A 113 -1.55 1.18 8.75
CA GLU A 113 -2.69 0.27 8.91
C GLU A 113 -3.03 -0.49 7.62
N ALA A 114 -2.95 0.17 6.46
CA ALA A 114 -3.18 -0.42 5.16
C ALA A 114 -2.13 -1.49 4.85
N ASP A 115 -0.88 -1.20 5.19
CA ASP A 115 0.29 -2.06 5.04
C ASP A 115 0.13 -3.33 5.91
N MET A 116 -0.25 -3.18 7.19
CA MET A 116 -0.59 -4.33 8.05
C MET A 116 -1.74 -5.18 7.51
N LEU A 117 -2.81 -4.55 7.01
CA LEU A 117 -3.94 -5.25 6.39
C LEU A 117 -3.50 -6.01 5.13
N TYR A 118 -2.69 -5.39 4.28
CA TYR A 118 -2.14 -6.00 3.07
C TYR A 118 -1.37 -7.28 3.39
N TRP A 119 -0.43 -7.25 4.36
CA TRP A 119 0.34 -8.43 4.74
C TRP A 119 -0.55 -9.56 5.26
N LEU A 120 -1.56 -9.24 6.06
CA LEU A 120 -2.50 -10.22 6.59
C LEU A 120 -3.36 -10.84 5.47
N ILE A 121 -3.89 -10.03 4.55
CA ILE A 121 -4.69 -10.54 3.43
C ILE A 121 -3.82 -11.43 2.52
N LEU A 122 -2.57 -11.02 2.27
CA LEU A 122 -1.63 -11.82 1.50
C LEU A 122 -1.36 -13.17 2.18
N ARG A 123 -1.15 -13.21 3.50
CA ARG A 123 -1.03 -14.47 4.28
C ARG A 123 -2.27 -15.35 4.09
N ILE A 124 -3.47 -14.79 4.22
CA ILE A 124 -4.74 -15.54 4.06
C ILE A 124 -4.81 -16.15 2.65
N ILE A 125 -4.53 -15.38 1.60
CA ILE A 125 -4.56 -15.84 0.21
C ILE A 125 -3.56 -16.99 0.00
N ILE A 126 -2.33 -16.84 0.50
CA ILE A 126 -1.28 -17.85 0.33
C ILE A 126 -1.62 -19.15 1.06
N VAL A 127 -2.16 -19.07 2.28
CA VAL A 127 -2.59 -20.25 3.04
C VAL A 127 -3.79 -20.94 2.35
N ALA A 128 -4.77 -20.15 1.90
CA ALA A 128 -5.92 -20.66 1.16
C ALA A 128 -5.53 -21.29 -0.19
N HIS A 129 -4.51 -20.75 -0.86
CA HIS A 129 -3.99 -21.32 -2.10
C HIS A 129 -3.39 -22.71 -1.89
N ARG A 130 -2.74 -22.96 -0.75
CA ARG A 130 -2.20 -24.28 -0.39
C ARG A 130 -3.25 -25.27 0.10
N ASN A 131 -4.38 -24.78 0.63
CA ASN A 131 -5.41 -25.62 1.22
C ASN A 131 -6.83 -25.21 0.75
N PRO A 132 -7.41 -25.93 -0.22
CA PRO A 132 -8.75 -25.64 -0.74
C PRO A 132 -9.86 -25.59 0.32
N LYS A 133 -9.73 -26.35 1.43
CA LYS A 133 -10.71 -26.29 2.53
C LYS A 133 -10.69 -24.94 3.25
N ILE A 134 -9.52 -24.30 3.33
CA ILE A 134 -9.41 -22.94 3.88
C ILE A 134 -10.01 -21.94 2.90
N ALA A 135 -9.76 -22.10 1.59
CA ALA A 135 -10.36 -21.25 0.56
C ALA A 135 -11.90 -21.25 0.63
N GLU A 136 -12.51 -22.42 0.80
CA GLU A 136 -13.96 -22.54 0.98
C GLU A 136 -14.45 -21.83 2.24
N LYS A 137 -13.78 -22.03 3.39
CA LYS A 137 -14.11 -21.38 4.67
C LYS A 137 -14.09 -19.85 4.59
N ILE A 138 -13.15 -19.27 3.84
CA ILE A 138 -13.04 -17.81 3.66
C ILE A 138 -13.94 -17.28 2.52
N GLY A 139 -14.84 -18.11 1.99
CA GLY A 139 -15.84 -17.73 1.00
C GLY A 139 -15.36 -17.74 -0.45
N VAL A 140 -14.23 -18.40 -0.75
CA VAL A 140 -13.70 -18.51 -2.12
C VAL A 140 -14.10 -19.85 -2.71
N GLN A 141 -15.18 -19.83 -3.51
CA GLN A 141 -15.72 -21.02 -4.19
C GLN A 141 -14.82 -21.50 -5.34
N GLU A 142 -14.36 -20.56 -6.17
CA GLU A 142 -13.47 -20.85 -7.28
C GLU A 142 -12.02 -20.50 -6.94
N HIS A 143 -11.18 -21.53 -6.83
CA HIS A 143 -9.79 -21.41 -6.39
C HIS A 143 -8.94 -20.43 -7.23
N ARG A 144 -9.23 -20.32 -8.54
CA ARG A 144 -8.54 -19.39 -9.46
C ARG A 144 -8.71 -17.92 -9.07
N HIS A 145 -9.79 -17.58 -8.37
CA HIS A 145 -10.03 -16.20 -7.92
C HIS A 145 -8.98 -15.71 -6.92
N LEU A 146 -8.28 -16.61 -6.21
CA LEU A 146 -7.19 -16.23 -5.29
C LEU A 146 -6.08 -15.45 -6.00
N ILE A 147 -5.78 -15.80 -7.27
CA ILE A 147 -4.77 -15.11 -8.08
C ILE A 147 -5.24 -13.68 -8.38
N GLY A 148 -6.51 -13.52 -8.78
CA GLY A 148 -7.12 -12.21 -9.02
C GLY A 148 -7.12 -11.35 -7.75
N TYR A 149 -7.55 -11.91 -6.62
CA TYR A 149 -7.55 -11.20 -5.34
C TYR A 149 -6.15 -10.76 -4.91
N ARG A 150 -5.12 -11.59 -5.14
CA ARG A 150 -3.72 -11.19 -4.87
C ARG A 150 -3.33 -9.94 -5.67
N VAL A 151 -3.72 -9.88 -6.94
CA VAL A 151 -3.43 -8.73 -7.80
C VAL A 151 -4.19 -7.49 -7.31
N ILE A 152 -5.47 -7.64 -6.99
CA ILE A 152 -6.32 -6.56 -6.48
C ILE A 152 -5.73 -5.94 -5.21
N ILE A 153 -5.36 -6.75 -4.22
CA ILE A 153 -4.81 -6.22 -2.95
C ILE A 153 -3.47 -5.50 -3.15
N LYS A 154 -2.67 -5.91 -4.14
CA LYS A 154 -1.41 -5.22 -4.46
C LYS A 154 -1.68 -3.86 -5.10
N TYR A 155 -2.72 -3.74 -5.92
CA TYR A 155 -3.12 -2.42 -6.43
C TYR A 155 -3.71 -1.53 -5.33
N LEU A 156 -4.47 -2.08 -4.38
CA LEU A 156 -4.98 -1.30 -3.24
C LEU A 156 -3.83 -0.76 -2.35
N GLU A 157 -2.83 -1.59 -2.06
CA GLU A 157 -1.62 -1.14 -1.33
C GLU A 157 -0.85 -0.10 -2.13
N ALA A 158 -0.65 -0.29 -3.45
CA ALA A 158 0.05 0.69 -4.27
C ALA A 158 -0.67 2.05 -4.30
N VAL A 159 -2.01 2.06 -4.31
CA VAL A 159 -2.79 3.31 -4.17
C VAL A 159 -2.55 3.95 -2.80
N ALA A 160 -2.53 3.16 -1.72
CA ALA A 160 -2.23 3.67 -0.38
C ALA A 160 -0.82 4.30 -0.30
N ASP A 161 0.20 3.65 -0.88
CA ASP A 161 1.57 4.18 -0.97
C ASP A 161 1.62 5.51 -1.73
N HIS A 162 0.93 5.61 -2.87
CA HIS A 162 0.88 6.84 -3.64
C HIS A 162 0.17 7.97 -2.89
N LEU A 163 -0.88 7.66 -2.13
CA LEU A 163 -1.57 8.65 -1.28
C LEU A 163 -0.66 9.15 -0.15
N GLU A 164 0.11 8.25 0.47
CA GLU A 164 1.12 8.60 1.47
C GLU A 164 2.19 9.54 0.86
N GLU A 165 2.68 9.23 -0.34
CA GLU A 165 3.65 10.06 -1.05
C GLU A 165 3.09 11.47 -1.33
N VAL A 166 1.85 11.57 -1.81
CA VAL A 166 1.17 12.86 -2.01
C VAL A 166 1.03 13.61 -0.70
N ALA A 167 0.63 12.93 0.39
CA ALA A 167 0.52 13.55 1.71
C ALA A 167 1.87 14.09 2.21
N ARG A 168 2.97 13.36 2.00
CA ARG A 168 4.34 13.82 2.34
C ARG A 168 4.75 15.05 1.53
N HIS A 169 4.40 15.10 0.24
CA HIS A 169 4.62 16.29 -0.59
C HIS A 169 3.81 17.49 -0.10
N LEU A 170 2.54 17.29 0.25
CA LEU A 170 1.68 18.34 0.82
C LEU A 170 2.26 18.89 2.13
N LEU A 171 2.72 18.03 3.05
CA LEU A 171 3.36 18.46 4.29
C LEU A 171 4.64 19.27 4.03
N THR A 172 5.41 18.89 3.01
CA THR A 172 6.61 19.62 2.61
C THR A 172 6.25 21.01 2.07
N LEU A 173 5.24 21.10 1.20
CA LEU A 173 4.74 22.38 0.68
C LEU A 173 4.26 23.31 1.81
N ILE A 174 3.47 22.76 2.74
CA ILE A 174 2.95 23.50 3.90
C ILE A 174 4.11 24.01 4.78
N LYS A 175 5.11 23.17 5.05
CA LYS A 175 6.30 23.54 5.84
C LYS A 175 7.11 24.66 5.17
N LEU A 176 7.25 24.60 3.84
CA LEU A 176 7.92 25.64 3.06
C LEU A 176 7.08 26.91 2.87
N LYS A 177 5.83 26.92 3.37
CA LYS A 177 4.84 27.99 3.14
C LYS A 177 4.62 28.28 1.65
N ALA A 178 4.91 27.28 0.79
CA ALA A 178 4.66 27.36 -0.63
C ALA A 178 3.15 27.27 -0.83
N LYS A 179 2.57 28.29 -1.48
CA LYS A 179 1.14 28.33 -1.82
C LYS A 179 1.00 28.16 -3.33
N PRO A 180 0.61 26.98 -3.81
CA PRO A 180 0.31 26.80 -5.22
C PRO A 180 -0.79 27.79 -5.65
N GLY A 181 -0.77 28.22 -6.91
CA GLY A 181 -1.83 29.06 -7.43
C GLY A 181 -3.19 28.38 -7.30
N LYS A 182 -4.24 29.14 -6.97
CA LYS A 182 -5.63 28.62 -6.88
C LYS A 182 -6.05 27.78 -8.11
N PRO A 183 -5.68 28.14 -9.36
CA PRO A 183 -5.99 27.32 -10.53
C PRO A 183 -5.34 25.93 -10.49
N THR A 184 -4.09 25.84 -10.01
CA THR A 184 -3.35 24.59 -9.89
C THR A 184 -4.00 23.67 -8.85
N VAL A 185 -4.31 24.20 -7.66
CA VAL A 185 -4.99 23.42 -6.61
C VAL A 185 -6.34 22.90 -7.12
N LYS A 186 -7.13 23.76 -7.77
CA LYS A 186 -8.42 23.38 -8.33
C LYS A 186 -8.30 22.29 -9.40
N ARG A 187 -7.29 22.37 -10.28
CA ARG A 187 -7.04 21.34 -11.30
C ARG A 187 -6.62 20.01 -10.68
N LEU A 188 -5.70 20.02 -9.71
CA LEU A 188 -5.28 18.81 -9.01
C LEU A 188 -6.44 18.16 -8.25
N HIS A 189 -7.30 18.96 -7.62
CA HIS A 189 -8.48 18.46 -6.93
C HIS A 189 -9.45 17.77 -7.90
N LEU A 190 -9.75 18.40 -9.05
CA LEU A 190 -10.61 17.81 -10.08
C LEU A 190 -10.08 16.48 -10.61
N ILE A 191 -8.77 16.41 -10.88
CA ILE A 191 -8.10 15.16 -11.31
C ILE A 191 -8.25 14.09 -10.23
N GLY A 192 -8.02 14.46 -8.97
CA GLY A 192 -8.12 13.54 -7.84
C GLY A 192 -9.55 13.06 -7.59
N GLU A 193 -10.56 13.92 -7.68
CA GLU A 193 -11.98 13.54 -7.59
C GLU A 193 -12.36 12.56 -8.70
N LYS A 194 -11.95 12.83 -9.94
CA LYS A 194 -12.27 11.93 -11.06
C LYS A 194 -11.56 10.57 -10.93
N SER A 195 -10.33 10.58 -10.48
CA SER A 195 -9.55 9.37 -10.21
C SER A 195 -10.17 8.54 -9.08
N LEU A 196 -10.66 9.19 -8.02
CA LEU A 196 -11.37 8.55 -6.91
C LEU A 196 -12.69 7.92 -7.37
N GLU A 197 -13.43 8.58 -8.24
CA GLU A 197 -14.66 8.05 -8.84
C GLU A 197 -14.37 6.78 -9.64
N ILE A 198 -13.40 6.81 -10.55
CA ILE A 198 -12.99 5.66 -11.36
C ILE A 198 -12.53 4.50 -10.46
N PHE A 199 -11.70 4.79 -9.45
CA PHE A 199 -11.21 3.81 -8.49
C PHE A 199 -12.37 3.15 -7.71
N SER A 200 -13.35 3.94 -7.27
CA SER A 200 -14.53 3.46 -6.56
C SER A 200 -15.42 2.59 -7.45
N ASN A 201 -15.68 3.04 -8.68
CA ASN A 201 -16.46 2.29 -9.67
C ASN A 201 -15.79 0.95 -10.02
N ALA A 202 -14.45 0.94 -10.15
CA ALA A 202 -13.69 -0.26 -10.42
C ALA A 202 -13.88 -1.29 -9.31
N PHE A 203 -13.73 -0.87 -8.05
CA PHE A 203 -13.92 -1.75 -6.91
C PHE A 203 -15.38 -2.23 -6.77
N GLU A 204 -16.36 -1.34 -6.96
CA GLU A 204 -17.77 -1.73 -6.96
C GLU A 204 -18.09 -2.77 -8.04
N SER A 205 -17.54 -2.61 -9.24
CA SER A 205 -17.76 -3.55 -10.34
C SER A 205 -17.27 -4.95 -10.01
N LEU A 206 -16.12 -5.05 -9.32
CA LEU A 206 -15.56 -6.29 -8.78
C LEU A 206 -16.48 -6.90 -7.73
N ILE A 207 -16.92 -6.11 -6.75
CA ILE A 207 -17.75 -6.59 -5.64
C ILE A 207 -19.14 -7.04 -6.11
N THR A 208 -19.70 -6.37 -7.11
CA THR A 208 -21.01 -6.68 -7.68
C THR A 208 -20.96 -7.69 -8.82
N ASN A 209 -19.75 -8.10 -9.23
CA ASN A 209 -19.51 -8.96 -10.39
C ASN A 209 -20.20 -8.45 -11.67
N SER A 210 -20.21 -7.13 -11.86
CA SER A 210 -20.95 -6.47 -12.95
C SER A 210 -20.03 -6.16 -14.13
N LEU A 211 -20.10 -7.00 -15.18
CA LEU A 211 -19.33 -6.80 -16.42
C LEU A 211 -19.64 -5.45 -17.09
N ARG A 212 -20.90 -5.01 -17.06
CA ARG A 212 -21.31 -3.71 -17.61
C ARG A 212 -20.65 -2.55 -16.86
N LYS A 213 -20.64 -2.58 -15.52
CA LYS A 213 -19.94 -1.56 -14.73
C LYS A 213 -18.45 -1.58 -15.03
N ALA A 214 -17.82 -2.76 -15.04
CA ALA A 214 -16.40 -2.89 -15.31
C ALA A 214 -16.00 -2.32 -16.68
N HIS A 215 -16.75 -2.65 -17.74
CA HIS A 215 -16.53 -2.10 -19.08
C HIS A 215 -16.66 -0.57 -19.10
N LYS A 216 -17.75 -0.03 -18.52
CA LYS A 216 -17.96 1.43 -18.43
C LYS A 216 -16.81 2.13 -17.69
N THR A 217 -16.33 1.54 -16.58
CA THR A 217 -15.22 2.10 -15.81
C THR A 217 -13.92 2.13 -16.60
N VAL A 218 -13.65 1.12 -17.44
CA VAL A 218 -12.48 1.11 -18.33
C VAL A 218 -12.60 2.24 -19.37
N GLU A 219 -13.76 2.39 -20.01
CA GLU A 219 -13.99 3.49 -20.98
C GLU A 219 -13.83 4.88 -20.32
N GLU A 220 -14.38 5.06 -19.11
CA GLU A 220 -14.22 6.29 -18.32
C GLU A 220 -12.76 6.61 -18.02
N LYS A 221 -11.98 5.58 -17.66
CA LYS A 221 -10.54 5.70 -17.39
C LYS A 221 -9.77 6.12 -18.64
N GLU A 222 -10.01 5.46 -19.77
CA GLU A 222 -9.31 5.76 -21.03
C GLU A 222 -9.64 7.16 -21.56
N ALA A 223 -10.90 7.58 -21.45
CA ALA A 223 -11.32 8.93 -21.79
C ALA A 223 -10.63 9.97 -20.91
N PHE A 224 -10.60 9.74 -19.58
CA PHE A 224 -9.97 10.63 -18.62
C PHE A 224 -8.45 10.78 -18.88
N GLU A 225 -7.73 9.69 -19.08
CA GLU A 225 -6.29 9.76 -19.40
C GLU A 225 -6.02 10.52 -20.71
N SER A 226 -6.83 10.27 -21.74
CA SER A 226 -6.71 10.97 -23.03
C SER A 226 -6.93 12.48 -22.90
N GLU A 227 -7.81 12.93 -22.01
CA GLU A 227 -8.06 14.34 -21.73
C GLU A 227 -6.91 15.00 -20.97
N GLU A 228 -6.31 14.28 -20.02
CA GLU A 228 -5.17 14.75 -19.23
C GLU A 228 -3.88 14.82 -20.06
N GLU A 229 -3.64 13.86 -20.94
CA GLU A 229 -2.52 13.90 -21.91
C GLU A 229 -2.64 15.12 -22.84
N LYS A 230 -3.82 15.37 -23.41
CA LYS A 230 -4.06 16.55 -24.26
C LYS A 230 -3.88 17.87 -23.50
N SER A 231 -4.20 17.88 -22.21
CA SER A 231 -4.06 19.06 -21.35
C SER A 231 -2.61 19.33 -20.96
N SER A 232 -1.82 18.29 -20.68
CA SER A 232 -0.41 18.39 -20.32
C SER A 232 0.49 18.79 -21.50
N VAL A 233 0.15 18.37 -22.72
CA VAL A 233 0.83 18.83 -23.94
C VAL A 233 0.56 20.33 -24.23
N LYS A 234 -0.61 20.85 -23.82
CA LYS A 234 -0.93 22.29 -23.96
C LYS A 234 -0.29 23.17 -22.89
N SER A 235 -0.02 22.65 -21.68
CA SER A 235 0.64 23.39 -20.60
C SER A 235 2.17 23.39 -20.71
N SER A 236 2.75 22.45 -21.46
CA SER A 236 4.16 22.45 -21.87
C SER A 236 4.37 23.34 -23.10
N GLY A 237 4.26 24.66 -22.93
CA GLY A 237 4.77 25.62 -23.91
C GLY A 237 6.25 25.32 -24.21
N LYS A 238 6.65 25.38 -25.49
CA LYS A 238 8.03 25.13 -25.95
C LYS A 238 9.05 25.71 -24.96
N PRO A 239 10.02 24.93 -24.46
CA PRO A 239 11.11 25.52 -23.69
C PRO A 239 11.84 26.51 -24.60
N GLU A 240 12.01 27.75 -24.15
CA GLU A 240 12.99 28.65 -24.76
C GLU A 240 14.33 27.91 -24.77
N SER A 241 14.83 27.61 -25.97
CA SER A 241 16.13 26.98 -26.13
C SER A 241 17.19 27.95 -25.61
N LEU A 242 17.69 27.72 -24.40
CA LEU A 242 18.89 28.37 -23.89
C LEU A 242 20.05 27.97 -24.79
N LYS A 243 20.44 28.88 -25.70
CA LYS A 243 21.65 28.75 -26.52
C LYS A 243 22.85 29.06 -25.63
N TRP A 244 23.63 28.04 -25.31
CA TRP A 244 24.92 28.22 -24.64
C TRP A 244 26.01 28.44 -25.68
N GLN A 245 26.72 29.57 -25.58
CA GLN A 245 27.97 29.82 -26.29
C GLN A 245 29.14 29.55 -25.34
N PHE A 246 30.12 28.78 -25.80
CA PHE A 246 31.39 28.60 -25.11
C PHE A 246 32.51 29.19 -25.98
N THR A 247 33.36 30.00 -25.35
CA THR A 247 34.62 30.49 -25.91
C THR A 247 35.76 29.98 -25.03
N TRP A 248 36.84 29.50 -25.63
CA TRP A 248 38.07 29.14 -24.94
C TRP A 248 39.23 29.91 -25.58
N GLU A 249 40.11 30.46 -24.76
CA GLU A 249 41.41 31.01 -25.18
C GLU A 249 42.48 29.94 -24.98
N SER A 250 43.35 29.79 -25.99
CA SER A 250 44.45 28.83 -26.09
C SER A 250 45.68 29.25 -25.31
#